data_AF-A0A0C3GB55-F1
#
_entry.id   AF-A0A0C3GB55-F1
#
_cell.length_a   1.000
_cell.length_b   1.000
_cell.length_c   1.000
_cell.angle_alpha   90.00
_cell.angle_beta   90.00
_cell.angle_gamma   90.00
#
_symmetry.space_group_name_H-M   'P 1'
#
loop_
_entity.id
_entity.type
_entity.pdbx_description
1 polymer ?
#
loop_
_entity_poly.entity_id
_entity_poly.type
_entity_poly.pdbx_seq_one_letter_code
_entity_poly.pdbx_strand_id
1 'polypeptide(L)'
;MSPTDLPPEVWISSDGLYTAKYLPFQAPRSYKMLDASLKTRIADTCGRAGKLRRAGKKGSSSRATVMTNQYLSSVAILKRCPELKILVRPPPESLGTLRFEFCAQGLPLTSLKRLEWWYVNDAARSGVINSLDDVLSGTPNLQYLSIGGELLTGQLRPPPHLPALTTLRLQRINSIFVRQLCRWSPPALVHIVVNNAQRDFALEMLWEDSVLKSKQCILKELNYHIHFTAPPTGTPDIVHPSLNTVRLHGHTNHLTSDDWESFEYHFGLISGPSLPSLKSVILYGEWHTILTDDRFTRIYRLLGARNCDLELPDGTMIRNNLPTLISGKLDLYMVPYN
;
A
#
# COMPACT_ATOMS: atom_id res chain seq x y z
N MET A 1 -22.19 -0.01 13.33
CA MET A 1 -21.19 1.04 13.63
C MET A 1 -21.76 2.35 13.15
N SER A 2 -21.74 3.38 14.00
CA SER A 2 -22.27 4.70 13.66
C SER A 2 -21.22 5.50 12.85
N PRO A 3 -21.61 6.46 12.00
CA PRO A 3 -20.66 7.30 11.24
C PRO A 3 -19.69 8.14 12.09
N THR A 4 -19.89 8.19 13.41
CA THR A 4 -19.03 8.90 14.37
C THR A 4 -17.90 8.03 14.96
N ASP A 5 -17.82 6.74 14.62
CA ASP A 5 -16.86 5.79 15.21
C ASP A 5 -15.55 5.62 14.42
N LEU A 6 -15.28 6.47 13.41
CA LEU A 6 -14.06 6.37 12.61
C LEU A 6 -12.84 6.90 13.40
N PRO A 7 -11.73 6.16 13.43
CA PRO A 7 -10.55 6.55 14.20
C PRO A 7 -9.83 7.73 13.56
N PRO A 8 -9.04 8.49 14.34
CA PRO A 8 -8.23 9.58 13.80
C PRO A 8 -7.19 9.08 12.80
N GLU A 9 -7.21 9.64 11.59
CA GLU A 9 -6.18 9.48 10.57
C GLU A 9 -5.19 10.65 10.61
N VAL A 10 -3.89 10.34 10.51
CA VAL A 10 -2.83 11.36 10.41
C VAL A 10 -2.04 11.16 9.13
N TRP A 11 -1.98 12.21 8.34
CA TRP A 11 -1.21 12.29 7.10
C TRP A 11 0.09 13.05 7.33
N ILE A 12 1.18 12.55 6.77
CA ILE A 12 2.47 13.24 6.71
C ILE A 12 2.60 13.84 5.31
N SER A 13 2.93 15.12 5.16
CA SER A 13 3.21 15.68 3.83
C SER A 13 4.69 15.55 3.48
N SER A 14 5.00 15.47 2.18
CA SER A 14 6.34 15.28 1.64
C SER A 14 7.28 16.48 1.82
N ASP A 15 6.77 17.65 2.16
CA ASP A 15 7.56 18.86 2.46
C ASP A 15 8.10 18.91 3.89
N GLY A 16 7.92 17.83 4.68
CA GLY A 16 8.30 17.78 6.09
C GLY A 16 7.36 18.60 6.99
N LEU A 17 6.28 19.15 6.44
CA LEU A 17 5.16 19.71 7.21
C LEU A 17 4.14 18.60 7.48
N TYR A 18 3.61 18.55 8.69
CA TYR A 18 2.69 17.50 9.10
C TYR A 18 1.32 18.14 9.23
N THR A 19 0.39 17.75 8.34
CA THR A 19 -1.00 18.19 8.45
C THR A 19 -1.86 16.97 8.77
N ALA A 20 -2.39 16.92 9.99
CA ALA A 20 -3.47 16.00 10.30
C ALA A 20 -4.69 16.42 9.47
N LYS A 21 -4.87 15.78 8.32
CA LYS A 21 -6.07 15.95 7.49
C LYS A 21 -6.98 14.75 7.70
N TYR A 22 -8.18 15.02 8.17
CA TYR A 22 -9.28 14.07 8.07
C TYR A 22 -9.84 14.23 6.65
N LEU A 23 -9.53 13.30 5.74
CA LEU A 23 -10.20 13.24 4.44
C LEU A 23 -11.15 12.03 4.44
N PRO A 24 -12.41 12.20 4.04
CA PRO A 24 -13.38 11.13 4.09
C PRO A 24 -13.03 10.07 3.03
N PHE A 25 -13.07 8.81 3.45
CA PHE A 25 -13.27 7.68 2.56
C PHE A 25 -14.52 7.95 1.71
N GLN A 26 -14.41 7.88 0.38
CA GLN A 26 -15.53 8.20 -0.51
C GLN A 26 -16.68 7.19 -0.35
N ALA A 27 -17.71 7.62 0.36
CA ALA A 27 -19.11 7.19 0.24
C ALA A 27 -20.00 8.46 0.31
N PRO A 28 -21.23 8.46 -0.23
CA PRO A 28 -21.84 9.65 -0.80
C PRO A 28 -22.23 10.75 0.21
N ARG A 29 -21.84 11.99 -0.13
CA ARG A 29 -22.30 13.31 0.33
C ARG A 29 -23.10 13.37 1.64
N SER A 30 -22.42 13.64 2.75
CA SER A 30 -22.69 14.76 3.68
C SER A 30 -21.75 14.67 4.89
N TYR A 31 -21.71 15.71 5.73
CA TYR A 31 -20.88 15.93 6.93
C TYR A 31 -19.62 16.81 6.76
N LYS A 32 -19.82 18.11 7.01
CA LYS A 32 -18.81 19.19 7.04
C LYS A 32 -18.40 19.65 8.47
N MET A 33 -18.63 18.87 9.54
CA MET A 33 -18.51 19.40 10.92
C MET A 33 -17.28 18.98 11.76
N LEU A 34 -16.38 18.11 11.28
CA LEU A 34 -15.27 17.61 12.13
C LEU A 34 -13.92 18.33 11.99
N ASP A 35 -13.69 19.08 10.90
CA ASP A 35 -12.45 19.84 10.66
C ASP A 35 -12.24 20.99 11.67
N ALA A 36 -13.33 21.55 12.21
CA ALA A 36 -13.26 22.64 13.18
C ALA A 36 -12.72 22.15 14.54
N SER A 37 -13.16 21.00 15.06
CA SER A 37 -12.85 20.59 16.43
C SER A 37 -11.37 20.24 16.64
N LEU A 38 -10.67 19.74 15.62
CA LEU A 38 -9.25 19.40 15.73
C LEU A 38 -8.36 20.64 15.55
N LYS A 39 -8.73 21.55 14.64
CA LYS A 39 -8.10 22.89 14.55
C LYS A 39 -8.30 23.67 15.83
N THR A 40 -9.46 23.60 16.46
CA THR A 40 -9.75 24.22 17.75
C THR A 40 -8.96 23.56 18.88
N ARG A 41 -8.84 22.22 18.95
CA ARG A 41 -8.01 21.56 19.97
C ARG A 41 -6.52 21.85 19.82
N ILE A 42 -6.01 21.94 18.59
CA ILE A 42 -4.63 22.35 18.30
C ILE A 42 -4.44 23.85 18.62
N ALA A 43 -5.41 24.71 18.30
CA ALA A 43 -5.37 26.14 18.61
C ALA A 43 -5.56 26.45 20.11
N ASP A 44 -6.30 25.63 20.85
CA ASP A 44 -6.54 25.81 22.29
C ASP A 44 -5.37 25.29 23.13
N THR A 45 -4.63 24.28 22.65
CA THR A 45 -3.38 23.82 23.30
C THR A 45 -2.15 24.61 22.87
N CYS A 46 -2.17 25.28 21.71
CA CYS A 46 -1.18 26.27 21.30
C CYS A 46 -1.64 27.66 21.77
N GLY A 47 -1.45 27.96 23.06
CA GLY A 47 -1.97 29.15 23.73
C GLY A 47 -1.94 30.42 22.87
N ARG A 48 -3.06 31.16 22.87
CA ARG A 48 -3.25 32.45 22.19
C ARG A 48 -2.05 33.37 22.43
N ALA A 49 -1.16 33.48 21.45
CA ALA A 49 -0.15 34.52 21.43
C ALA A 49 -0.87 35.88 21.31
N GLY A 50 -0.86 36.63 22.41
CA GLY A 50 -1.55 37.91 22.54
C GLY A 50 -1.10 38.92 21.49
N LYS A 51 -2.06 39.70 20.98
CA LYS A 51 -1.82 40.92 20.21
C LYS A 51 -1.03 41.92 21.08
N LEU A 52 0.29 41.94 20.93
CA LEU A 52 1.15 42.99 21.46
C LEU A 52 1.16 44.18 20.49
N ARG A 53 0.37 45.21 20.80
CA ARG A 53 0.51 46.55 20.21
C ARG A 53 1.85 47.14 20.67
N ARG A 54 2.78 47.39 19.75
CA ARG A 54 4.01 48.14 20.05
C ARG A 54 3.91 49.56 19.51
N ALA A 55 3.90 50.53 20.43
CA ALA A 55 4.18 51.93 20.15
C ALA A 55 5.70 52.11 19.91
N GLY A 56 6.05 53.02 19.01
CA GLY A 56 7.37 53.13 18.42
C GLY A 56 8.48 53.71 19.29
N LYS A 57 9.72 53.39 18.93
CA LYS A 57 10.90 54.23 19.16
C LYS A 57 11.97 53.90 18.12
N LYS A 58 12.47 54.94 17.43
CA LYS A 58 13.53 54.88 16.42
C LYS A 58 14.90 54.74 17.11
N GLY A 59 15.74 53.88 16.54
CA GLY A 59 17.19 53.90 16.75
C GLY A 59 17.76 52.62 17.36
N SER A 60 18.36 51.78 16.50
CA SER A 60 19.51 50.87 16.74
C SER A 60 19.37 49.54 15.99
N SER A 61 20.43 49.20 15.26
CA SER A 61 20.82 47.93 14.64
C SER A 61 19.76 46.81 14.57
N SER A 62 19.21 46.61 13.37
CA SER A 62 18.19 45.60 13.07
C SER A 62 18.81 44.20 12.97
N ARG A 63 18.92 43.49 14.09
CA ARG A 63 18.93 42.02 14.08
C ARG A 63 17.51 41.56 13.80
N ALA A 64 17.24 41.14 12.56
CA ALA A 64 15.96 40.57 12.16
C ALA A 64 15.64 39.40 13.09
N THR A 65 14.73 39.62 14.05
CA THR A 65 14.17 38.55 14.86
C THR A 65 13.18 37.84 13.95
N VAL A 66 13.68 36.85 13.19
CA VAL A 66 12.81 35.95 12.44
C VAL A 66 11.87 35.33 13.46
N MET A 67 10.59 35.73 13.41
CA MET A 67 9.56 35.05 14.17
C MET A 67 9.44 33.66 13.57
N THR A 68 10.18 32.72 14.16
CA THR A 68 10.03 31.31 13.86
C THR A 68 8.64 30.94 14.37
N ASN A 69 7.67 30.89 13.46
CA ASN A 69 6.46 30.10 13.67
C ASN A 69 6.96 28.69 14.00
N GLN A 70 7.03 28.37 15.30
CA GLN A 70 7.40 27.05 15.79
C GLN A 70 6.24 26.13 15.49
N TYR A 71 6.14 25.70 14.23
CA TYR A 71 5.37 24.55 13.87
C TYR A 71 5.83 23.41 14.79
N LEU A 72 4.88 22.78 15.47
CA LEU A 72 5.18 21.58 16.26
C LEU A 72 5.87 20.59 15.33
N SER A 73 7.03 20.08 15.75
CA SER A 73 7.65 18.99 15.02
C SER A 73 6.67 17.82 14.95
N SER A 74 6.74 17.04 13.89
CA SER A 74 5.93 15.82 13.75
C SER A 74 5.96 14.90 14.94
N VAL A 75 7.15 14.77 15.50
CA VAL A 75 7.44 13.98 16.69
C VAL A 75 6.58 14.48 17.85
N ALA A 76 6.45 15.80 18.01
CA ALA A 76 5.59 16.38 19.04
C ALA A 76 4.10 16.11 18.79
N ILE A 77 3.66 16.10 17.52
CA ILE A 77 2.29 15.73 17.15
C ILE A 77 2.03 14.27 17.47
N LEU A 78 2.89 13.36 17.01
CA LEU A 78 2.76 11.91 17.24
C LEU A 78 2.77 11.57 18.74
N LYS A 79 3.63 12.22 19.54
CA LYS A 79 3.64 12.06 21.01
C LYS A 79 2.32 12.46 21.69
N ARG A 80 1.52 13.33 21.06
CA ARG A 80 0.18 13.74 21.55
C ARG A 80 -0.94 12.83 21.05
N CYS A 81 -0.64 11.84 20.21
CA CYS A 81 -1.61 10.94 19.59
C CYS A 81 -1.36 9.46 19.98
N PRO A 82 -1.51 9.06 21.25
CA PRO A 82 -1.30 7.67 21.67
C PRO A 82 -2.29 6.68 21.04
N GLU A 83 -3.45 7.16 20.60
CA GLU A 83 -4.52 6.38 19.95
C GLU A 83 -4.41 6.39 18.41
N LEU A 84 -3.26 6.76 17.86
CA LEU A 84 -3.06 6.82 16.42
C LEU A 84 -3.20 5.42 15.80
N LYS A 85 -4.19 5.24 14.91
CA LYS A 85 -4.45 3.95 14.24
C LYS A 85 -3.89 3.88 12.82
N ILE A 86 -3.77 5.02 12.14
CA ILE A 86 -3.37 5.10 10.73
C ILE A 86 -2.28 6.14 10.59
N LEU A 87 -1.16 5.74 10.00
CA LEU A 87 -0.02 6.61 9.68
C LEU A 87 0.31 6.47 8.20
N VAL A 88 0.30 7.58 7.48
CA VAL A 88 0.58 7.61 6.05
C VAL A 88 1.78 8.52 5.77
N ARG A 89 2.77 7.97 5.08
CA ARG A 89 3.89 8.68 4.48
C ARG A 89 3.80 8.55 2.95
N PRO A 90 3.30 9.57 2.25
CA PRO A 90 3.08 9.54 0.81
C PRO A 90 4.40 9.61 0.02
N PRO A 91 4.37 9.23 -1.27
CA PRO A 91 5.48 9.51 -2.18
C PRO A 91 5.81 11.00 -2.22
N PRO A 92 7.09 11.37 -2.28
CA PRO A 92 7.47 12.77 -2.42
C PRO A 92 7.05 13.29 -3.79
N GLU A 93 6.37 14.45 -3.82
CA GLU A 93 6.02 15.13 -5.08
C GLU A 93 7.26 15.61 -5.84
N SER A 94 8.31 16.00 -5.10
CA SER A 94 9.60 16.37 -5.64
C SER A 94 10.72 15.98 -4.67
N LEU A 95 11.86 15.56 -5.20
CA LEU A 95 13.01 15.16 -4.38
C LEU A 95 13.74 16.36 -3.74
N GLY A 96 13.60 17.57 -4.30
CA GLY A 96 14.41 18.74 -3.94
C GLY A 96 14.03 19.45 -2.64
N THR A 97 12.88 19.14 -2.03
CA THR A 97 12.36 19.88 -0.86
C THR A 97 12.40 19.09 0.45
N LEU A 98 12.90 17.86 0.43
CA LEU A 98 12.86 16.97 1.57
C LEU A 98 13.87 17.37 2.65
N ARG A 99 13.38 17.69 3.85
CA ARG A 99 14.19 17.97 5.04
C ARG A 99 13.95 16.91 6.10
N PHE A 100 15.02 16.27 6.58
CA PHE A 100 14.96 15.12 7.50
C PHE A 100 15.62 15.38 8.85
N GLU A 101 15.66 16.62 9.28
CA GLU A 101 16.35 17.04 10.51
C GLU A 101 15.46 16.85 11.75
N PHE A 102 15.22 15.61 12.15
CA PHE A 102 14.49 15.33 13.39
C PHE A 102 15.22 14.28 14.22
N CYS A 103 15.89 14.73 15.29
CA CYS A 103 16.35 13.84 16.34
C CYS A 103 15.12 13.45 17.17
N ALA A 104 14.55 12.29 16.87
CA ALA A 104 13.50 11.71 17.68
C ALA A 104 14.07 10.55 18.49
N GLN A 105 13.56 10.35 19.70
CA GLN A 105 13.71 9.05 20.36
C GLN A 105 12.61 8.13 19.82
N GLY A 106 12.80 6.81 19.91
CA GLY A 106 11.82 5.82 19.47
C GLY A 106 10.42 6.17 19.98
N LEU A 107 9.45 6.17 19.06
CA LEU A 107 8.05 6.49 19.36
C LEU A 107 7.27 5.17 19.47
N PRO A 108 6.79 4.79 20.67
CA PRO A 108 5.90 3.65 20.78
C PRO A 108 4.57 4.00 20.11
N LEU A 109 4.27 3.32 19.00
CA LEU A 109 3.05 3.48 18.22
C LEU A 109 2.18 2.23 18.39
N THR A 110 1.91 1.86 19.64
CA THR A 110 1.26 0.60 20.02
C THR A 110 -0.18 0.49 19.51
N SER A 111 -0.87 1.61 19.28
CA SER A 111 -2.23 1.63 18.73
C SER A 111 -2.30 1.56 17.20
N LEU A 112 -1.15 1.64 16.52
CA LEU A 112 -1.09 1.70 15.06
C LEU A 112 -1.52 0.36 14.44
N LYS A 113 -2.50 0.44 13.53
CA LYS A 113 -3.07 -0.71 12.81
C LYS A 113 -2.74 -0.69 11.33
N ARG A 114 -2.60 0.50 10.73
CA ARG A 114 -2.29 0.68 9.32
C ARG A 114 -1.11 1.63 9.15
N LEU A 115 -0.11 1.19 8.40
CA LEU A 115 1.04 1.98 8.01
C LEU A 115 1.13 1.99 6.49
N GLU A 116 1.17 3.17 5.91
CA GLU A 116 1.50 3.35 4.51
C GLU A 116 2.80 4.14 4.42
N TRP A 117 3.78 3.58 3.73
CA TRP A 117 5.14 4.06 3.80
C TRP A 117 5.78 4.13 2.43
N TRP A 118 6.04 5.36 1.97
CA TRP A 118 6.98 5.58 0.88
C TRP A 118 8.40 5.72 1.41
N TYR A 119 9.23 4.75 1.07
CA TYR A 119 10.63 4.69 1.48
C TYR A 119 11.46 5.71 0.69
N VAL A 120 12.26 6.47 1.43
CA VAL A 120 13.21 7.45 0.88
C VAL A 120 14.56 7.21 1.54
N ASN A 121 15.55 6.79 0.74
CA ASN A 121 16.87 6.39 1.23
C ASN A 121 17.55 7.46 2.10
N ASP A 122 17.47 8.73 1.71
CA ASP A 122 18.09 9.85 2.44
C ASP A 122 17.39 10.11 3.78
N ALA A 123 16.07 9.94 3.82
CA ALA A 123 15.30 10.06 5.05
C ALA A 123 15.66 8.96 6.03
N ALA A 124 15.71 7.72 5.54
CA ALA A 124 15.95 6.55 6.38
C ALA A 124 17.30 6.63 7.12
N ARG A 125 18.29 7.33 6.55
CA ARG A 125 19.59 7.58 7.19
C ARG A 125 19.50 8.43 8.45
N SER A 126 18.49 9.30 8.57
CA SER A 126 18.27 10.11 9.77
C SER A 126 17.66 9.31 10.94
N GLY A 127 17.21 8.08 10.68
CA GLY A 127 16.68 7.19 11.72
C GLY A 127 15.27 7.55 12.19
N VAL A 128 14.84 6.85 13.23
CA VAL A 128 13.65 7.12 14.04
C VAL A 128 12.37 7.17 13.20
N ILE A 129 11.58 8.24 13.27
CA ILE A 129 10.34 8.36 12.50
C ILE A 129 10.59 8.43 11.00
N ASN A 130 11.83 8.64 10.53
CA ASN A 130 12.14 8.60 9.11
C ASN A 130 12.62 7.22 8.64
N SER A 131 12.96 6.32 9.56
CA SER A 131 13.41 4.95 9.33
C SER A 131 12.24 3.98 9.43
N LEU A 132 12.01 3.19 8.39
CA LEU A 132 10.95 2.19 8.40
C LEU A 132 11.18 1.17 9.53
N ASP A 133 12.42 0.75 9.78
CA ASP A 133 12.72 -0.26 10.81
C ASP A 133 12.37 0.23 12.22
N ASP A 134 12.71 1.49 12.51
CA ASP A 134 12.45 2.09 13.81
C ASP A 134 10.94 2.25 14.04
N VAL A 135 10.19 2.64 13.00
CA VAL A 135 8.72 2.70 13.06
C VAL A 135 8.13 1.31 13.27
N LEU A 136 8.56 0.31 12.49
CA LEU A 136 8.04 -1.06 12.60
C LEU A 136 8.34 -1.70 13.97
N SER A 137 9.50 -1.40 14.56
CA SER A 137 9.86 -1.86 15.90
C SER A 137 8.91 -1.35 17.00
N GLY A 138 8.32 -0.17 16.79
CA GLY A 138 7.38 0.47 17.71
C GLY A 138 5.91 0.10 17.47
N THR A 139 5.59 -0.74 16.47
CA THR A 139 4.22 -1.03 16.02
C THR A 139 3.88 -2.53 16.09
N PRO A 140 3.87 -3.15 17.28
CA PRO A 140 3.64 -4.60 17.41
C PRO A 140 2.23 -5.04 16.95
N ASN A 141 1.29 -4.10 16.89
CA ASN A 141 -0.13 -4.31 16.57
C ASN A 141 -0.49 -4.00 15.11
N LEU A 142 0.52 -3.80 14.25
CA LEU A 142 0.34 -3.44 12.85
C LEU A 142 -0.33 -4.57 12.07
N GLN A 143 -1.46 -4.28 11.43
CA GLN A 143 -2.27 -5.26 10.69
C GLN A 143 -2.17 -5.10 9.17
N TYR A 144 -1.98 -3.86 8.70
CA TYR A 144 -1.84 -3.52 7.30
C TYR A 144 -0.57 -2.69 7.09
N LEU A 145 0.26 -3.13 6.14
CA LEU A 145 1.49 -2.44 5.76
C LEU A 145 1.51 -2.26 4.25
N SER A 146 1.53 -1.01 3.80
CA SER A 146 1.82 -0.67 2.40
C SER A 146 3.20 -0.05 2.31
N ILE A 147 4.07 -0.61 1.47
CA ILE A 147 5.43 -0.13 1.27
C ILE A 147 5.63 0.20 -0.20
N GLY A 148 6.23 1.35 -0.47
CA GLY A 148 6.76 1.66 -1.79
C GLY A 148 8.07 2.41 -1.78
N GLY A 149 8.63 2.65 -2.96
CA GLY A 149 9.94 3.27 -3.15
C GLY A 149 11.07 2.25 -3.29
N GLU A 150 12.30 2.75 -3.38
CA GLU A 150 13.47 1.95 -3.74
C GLU A 150 14.44 1.79 -2.57
N LEU A 151 14.96 0.58 -2.37
CA LEU A 151 15.99 0.30 -1.35
C LEU A 151 17.36 0.17 -2.01
N LEU A 152 18.37 0.86 -1.48
CA LEU A 152 19.76 0.70 -1.91
C LEU A 152 20.40 -0.54 -1.26
N THR A 153 21.32 -1.22 -1.94
CA THR A 153 21.96 -2.48 -1.50
C THR A 153 22.62 -2.39 -0.12
N GLY A 154 23.19 -1.23 0.22
CA GLY A 154 23.83 -0.99 1.51
C GLY A 154 22.87 -0.76 2.68
N GLN A 155 21.56 -0.82 2.45
CA GLN A 155 20.52 -0.54 3.45
C GLN A 155 19.69 -1.78 3.83
N LEU A 156 20.26 -2.98 3.68
CA LEU A 156 19.63 -4.19 4.23
C LEU A 156 19.63 -4.14 5.76
N ARG A 157 18.52 -4.55 6.35
CA ARG A 157 18.25 -4.37 7.79
C ARG A 157 17.85 -5.69 8.44
N PRO A 158 17.92 -5.84 9.76
CA PRO A 158 17.33 -6.99 10.44
C PRO A 158 15.83 -7.08 10.14
N PRO A 159 15.26 -8.28 10.00
CA PRO A 159 13.82 -8.42 9.76
C PRO A 159 13.03 -7.99 11.01
N PRO A 160 11.96 -7.18 10.85
CA PRO A 160 11.10 -6.79 11.96
C PRO A 160 10.21 -7.96 12.40
N HIS A 161 9.82 -7.96 13.67
CA HIS A 161 8.82 -8.89 14.19
C HIS A 161 7.42 -8.29 14.02
N LEU A 162 6.61 -8.85 13.12
CA LEU A 162 5.29 -8.34 12.76
C LEU A 162 4.20 -9.39 12.98
N PRO A 163 3.90 -9.76 14.24
CA PRO A 163 3.03 -10.90 14.56
C PRO A 163 1.57 -10.68 14.16
N ALA A 164 1.12 -9.42 14.09
CA ALA A 164 -0.26 -9.06 13.75
C ALA A 164 -0.48 -8.71 12.27
N LEU A 165 0.57 -8.73 11.44
CA LEU A 165 0.47 -8.27 10.06
C LEU A 165 -0.31 -9.25 9.21
N THR A 166 -1.47 -8.81 8.71
CA THR A 166 -2.38 -9.62 7.89
C THR A 166 -2.34 -9.27 6.41
N THR A 167 -2.02 -8.03 6.09
CA THR A 167 -2.01 -7.52 4.71
C THR A 167 -0.71 -6.78 4.42
N LEU A 168 -0.02 -7.21 3.36
CA LEU A 168 1.17 -6.56 2.83
C LEU A 168 0.90 -6.06 1.42
N ARG A 169 1.02 -4.75 1.21
CA ARG A 169 0.90 -4.11 -0.11
C ARG A 169 2.25 -3.57 -0.54
N LEU A 170 2.66 -3.91 -1.75
CA LEU A 170 3.94 -3.55 -2.35
C LEU A 170 3.66 -2.60 -3.51
N GLN A 171 4.32 -1.45 -3.55
CA GLN A 171 4.08 -0.42 -4.55
C GLN A 171 5.40 0.08 -5.14
N ARG A 172 5.68 -0.18 -6.41
CA ARG A 172 6.90 0.34 -7.07
C ARG A 172 8.18 0.07 -6.25
N ILE A 173 8.33 -1.18 -5.81
CA ILE A 173 9.52 -1.61 -5.07
C ILE A 173 10.53 -2.26 -6.03
N ASN A 174 11.82 -2.06 -5.76
CA ASN A 174 12.89 -2.71 -6.51
C ASN A 174 13.22 -4.10 -5.93
N SER A 175 14.05 -4.85 -6.66
CA SER A 175 14.38 -6.22 -6.28
C SER A 175 15.10 -6.37 -4.93
N ILE A 176 15.90 -5.36 -4.56
CA ILE A 176 16.59 -5.31 -3.27
C ILE A 176 15.58 -5.21 -2.13
N PHE A 177 14.52 -4.41 -2.30
CA PHE A 177 13.44 -4.31 -1.31
C PHE A 177 12.70 -5.64 -1.17
N VAL A 178 12.38 -6.31 -2.28
CA VAL A 178 11.74 -7.64 -2.25
C VAL A 178 12.59 -8.62 -1.46
N ARG A 179 13.89 -8.69 -1.74
CA ARG A 179 14.82 -9.55 -0.98
C ARG A 179 14.86 -9.23 0.52
N GLN A 180 14.73 -7.95 0.91
CA GLN A 180 14.63 -7.57 2.31
C GLN A 180 13.31 -8.08 2.93
N LEU A 181 12.18 -7.94 2.23
CA LEU A 181 10.87 -8.42 2.67
C LEU A 181 10.84 -9.95 2.80
N CYS A 182 11.54 -10.66 1.91
CA CYS A 182 11.69 -12.10 1.95
C CYS A 182 12.32 -12.64 3.26
N ARG A 183 13.03 -11.79 4.00
CA ARG A 183 13.63 -12.16 5.30
C ARG A 183 12.66 -12.01 6.46
N TRP A 184 11.49 -11.41 6.23
CA TRP A 184 10.50 -11.15 7.27
C TRP A 184 9.74 -12.44 7.59
N SER A 185 9.32 -12.59 8.85
CA SER A 185 8.40 -13.65 9.27
C SER A 185 7.13 -13.02 9.82
N PRO A 186 6.14 -12.73 8.95
CA PRO A 186 4.81 -12.29 9.36
C PRO A 186 3.87 -13.50 9.46
N PRO A 187 3.76 -14.17 10.63
CA PRO A 187 3.00 -15.43 10.75
C PRO A 187 1.50 -15.27 10.49
N ALA A 188 0.96 -14.06 10.66
CA ALA A 188 -0.45 -13.76 10.41
C ALA A 188 -0.74 -13.28 8.98
N LEU A 189 0.24 -13.30 8.06
CA LEU A 189 0.05 -12.75 6.72
C LEU A 189 -0.93 -13.61 5.90
N VAL A 190 -2.01 -12.97 5.46
CA VAL A 190 -3.11 -13.60 4.70
C VAL A 190 -3.23 -13.04 3.28
N HIS A 191 -2.92 -11.74 3.11
CA HIS A 191 -3.14 -11.02 1.86
C HIS A 191 -1.83 -10.36 1.39
N ILE A 192 -1.49 -10.58 0.12
CA ILE A 192 -0.43 -9.83 -0.57
C ILE A 192 -1.01 -9.10 -1.77
N VAL A 193 -0.68 -7.82 -1.88
CA VAL A 193 -1.06 -6.95 -2.99
C VAL A 193 0.20 -6.40 -3.64
N VAL A 194 0.43 -6.70 -4.91
CA VAL A 194 1.59 -6.24 -5.68
C VAL A 194 1.12 -5.25 -6.74
N ASN A 195 1.38 -3.97 -6.49
CA ASN A 195 1.03 -2.87 -7.37
C ASN A 195 2.26 -2.34 -8.09
N ASN A 196 2.17 -2.25 -9.42
CA ASN A 196 3.14 -1.54 -10.25
C ASN A 196 4.59 -1.91 -9.89
N ALA A 197 4.90 -3.20 -9.77
CA ALA A 197 6.28 -3.66 -9.80
C ALA A 197 6.84 -3.25 -11.16
N GLN A 198 8.03 -2.66 -11.25
CA GLN A 198 8.52 -2.12 -12.51
C GLN A 198 8.97 -3.24 -13.45
N ARG A 199 8.07 -4.02 -14.07
CA ARG A 199 8.41 -5.23 -14.87
C ARG A 199 9.47 -6.14 -14.19
N ASP A 200 9.57 -6.03 -12.87
CA ASP A 200 10.64 -6.64 -12.10
C ASP A 200 10.23 -8.06 -11.74
N PHE A 201 11.23 -8.91 -11.49
CA PHE A 201 11.13 -10.24 -10.89
C PHE A 201 10.57 -10.22 -9.45
N ALA A 202 9.84 -9.18 -9.04
CA ALA A 202 9.31 -9.01 -7.70
C ALA A 202 8.32 -10.13 -7.35
N LEU A 203 7.35 -10.41 -8.24
CA LEU A 203 6.41 -11.51 -8.01
C LEU A 203 7.12 -12.86 -8.03
N GLU A 204 8.06 -13.06 -8.95
CA GLU A 204 8.87 -14.28 -9.03
C GLU A 204 9.67 -14.51 -7.74
N MET A 205 10.41 -13.52 -7.26
CA MET A 205 11.14 -13.65 -5.99
C MET A 205 10.21 -13.88 -4.81
N LEU A 206 9.06 -13.22 -4.74
CA LEU A 206 8.07 -13.49 -3.70
C LEU A 206 7.55 -14.93 -3.79
N TRP A 207 7.34 -15.44 -5.01
CA TRP A 207 6.91 -16.79 -5.30
C TRP A 207 7.94 -17.84 -4.86
N GLU A 208 9.21 -17.58 -5.17
CA GLU A 208 10.31 -18.50 -4.91
C GLU A 208 10.80 -18.49 -3.47
N ASP A 209 10.61 -17.39 -2.74
CA ASP A 209 11.22 -17.23 -1.42
C ASP A 209 10.39 -17.82 -0.28
N SER A 210 11.10 -18.02 0.82
CA SER A 210 10.67 -18.43 2.14
C SER A 210 9.47 -17.66 2.70
N VAL A 211 9.15 -16.43 2.29
CA VAL A 211 7.93 -15.78 2.80
C VAL A 211 6.70 -16.59 2.41
N LEU A 212 6.59 -17.02 1.15
CA LEU A 212 5.47 -17.84 0.70
C LEU A 212 5.68 -19.34 0.91
N LYS A 213 6.95 -19.80 0.98
CA LYS A 213 7.26 -21.20 1.31
C LYS A 213 7.21 -21.50 2.80
N SER A 214 7.35 -20.50 3.66
CA SER A 214 7.41 -20.74 5.11
C SER A 214 6.09 -21.33 5.52
N LYS A 215 6.15 -22.48 6.20
CA LYS A 215 4.99 -23.14 6.84
C LYS A 215 4.27 -22.24 7.85
N GLN A 216 4.77 -21.03 8.09
CA GLN A 216 4.25 -20.08 9.05
C GLN A 216 3.24 -19.11 8.44
N CYS A 217 3.30 -18.80 7.14
CA CYS A 217 2.30 -17.94 6.52
C CYS A 217 1.11 -18.76 6.00
N ILE A 218 -0.09 -18.17 6.07
CA ILE A 218 -1.32 -18.77 5.55
C ILE A 218 -1.84 -17.83 4.47
N LEU A 219 -1.04 -17.61 3.42
CA LEU A 219 -1.43 -16.74 2.33
C LEU A 219 -2.70 -17.31 1.67
N LYS A 220 -3.80 -16.57 1.75
CA LYS A 220 -5.08 -16.96 1.13
C LYS A 220 -5.33 -16.20 -0.15
N GLU A 221 -4.85 -14.97 -0.25
CA GLU A 221 -5.13 -14.11 -1.40
C GLU A 221 -3.89 -13.41 -1.93
N LEU A 222 -3.74 -13.46 -3.25
CA LEU A 222 -2.71 -12.76 -4.01
C LEU A 222 -3.39 -11.82 -5.00
N ASN A 223 -2.97 -10.56 -5.03
CA ASN A 223 -3.54 -9.52 -5.87
C ASN A 223 -2.43 -8.81 -6.63
N TYR A 224 -2.49 -8.74 -7.96
CA TYR A 224 -1.47 -8.04 -8.75
C TYR A 224 -1.98 -7.58 -10.11
N HIS A 225 -1.23 -6.66 -10.74
CA HIS A 225 -1.50 -6.22 -12.11
C HIS A 225 -0.77 -7.09 -13.12
N ILE A 226 -1.52 -7.79 -13.97
CA ILE A 226 -0.98 -8.79 -14.89
C ILE A 226 -0.05 -8.16 -15.95
N HIS A 227 -0.38 -6.98 -16.48
CA HIS A 227 0.45 -6.31 -17.50
C HIS A 227 1.73 -5.64 -16.98
N PHE A 228 1.89 -5.57 -15.66
CA PHE A 228 3.02 -4.89 -15.02
C PHE A 228 3.87 -5.85 -14.19
N THR A 229 3.56 -7.13 -14.24
CA THR A 229 4.22 -8.14 -13.41
C THR A 229 4.66 -9.27 -14.30
N ALA A 230 5.89 -9.74 -14.17
CA ALA A 230 6.31 -10.95 -14.86
C ALA A 230 5.66 -12.19 -14.20
N PRO A 231 5.23 -13.19 -14.97
CA PRO A 231 4.79 -14.45 -14.39
C PRO A 231 6.00 -15.11 -13.71
N PRO A 232 5.85 -15.66 -12.49
CA PRO A 232 6.87 -16.52 -11.91
C PRO A 232 7.23 -17.63 -12.90
N THR A 233 8.52 -17.87 -13.16
CA THR A 233 8.94 -18.91 -14.11
C THR A 233 8.69 -20.34 -13.62
N GLY A 234 8.01 -20.49 -12.48
CA GLY A 234 7.33 -21.70 -12.06
C GLY A 234 8.29 -22.88 -11.97
N THR A 235 9.13 -22.90 -10.94
CA THR A 235 9.74 -24.18 -10.56
C THR A 235 8.60 -25.12 -10.13
N PRO A 236 8.42 -26.28 -10.79
CA PRO A 236 7.26 -27.17 -10.57
C PRO A 236 7.12 -27.64 -9.12
N ASP A 237 8.19 -27.52 -8.34
CA ASP A 237 8.29 -27.96 -6.96
C ASP A 237 7.67 -26.98 -5.95
N ILE A 238 7.29 -25.77 -6.37
CA ILE A 238 6.69 -24.77 -5.47
C ILE A 238 5.17 -24.88 -5.48
N VAL A 239 4.62 -25.21 -4.32
CA VAL A 239 3.18 -25.37 -4.08
C VAL A 239 2.73 -24.42 -2.95
N HIS A 240 1.67 -23.66 -3.20
CA HIS A 240 1.01 -22.80 -2.21
C HIS A 240 -0.36 -23.38 -1.82
N PRO A 241 -0.43 -24.27 -0.81
CA PRO A 241 -1.64 -25.01 -0.48
C PRO A 241 -2.74 -24.16 0.17
N SER A 242 -2.44 -22.96 0.65
CA SER A 242 -3.43 -22.09 1.31
C SER A 242 -4.03 -21.04 0.37
N LEU A 243 -3.39 -20.78 -0.78
CA LEU A 243 -3.82 -19.75 -1.71
C LEU A 243 -5.10 -20.19 -2.41
N ASN A 244 -6.20 -19.48 -2.13
CA ASN A 244 -7.53 -19.84 -2.64
C ASN A 244 -8.13 -18.78 -3.56
N THR A 245 -7.57 -17.57 -3.57
CA THR A 245 -8.05 -16.47 -4.41
C THR A 245 -6.89 -15.75 -5.07
N VAL A 246 -6.99 -15.54 -6.38
CA VAL A 246 -6.07 -14.66 -7.13
C VAL A 246 -6.87 -13.50 -7.72
N ARG A 247 -6.43 -12.27 -7.48
CA ARG A 247 -7.03 -11.06 -8.05
C ARG A 247 -6.10 -10.49 -9.11
N LEU A 248 -6.60 -10.36 -10.32
CA LEU A 248 -5.83 -9.88 -11.47
C LEU A 248 -6.37 -8.53 -11.92
N HIS A 249 -5.50 -7.51 -11.97
CA HIS A 249 -5.86 -6.20 -12.51
C HIS A 249 -5.44 -6.09 -13.97
N GLY A 250 -6.44 -5.99 -14.85
CA GLY A 250 -6.32 -5.65 -16.25
C GLY A 250 -6.27 -4.13 -16.39
N HIS A 251 -5.17 -3.64 -16.94
CA HIS A 251 -5.03 -2.24 -17.29
C HIS A 251 -4.16 -2.17 -18.54
N THR A 252 -4.66 -1.54 -19.58
CA THR A 252 -4.01 -1.50 -20.89
C THR A 252 -2.62 -0.89 -20.76
N ASN A 253 -1.59 -1.69 -21.03
CA ASN A 253 -0.24 -1.18 -21.16
C ASN A 253 0.00 -0.78 -22.62
N HIS A 254 -0.13 0.50 -22.93
CA HIS A 254 0.08 1.01 -24.30
C HIS A 254 1.51 0.80 -24.84
N LEU A 255 2.45 0.36 -23.99
CA LEU A 255 3.83 0.08 -24.37
C LEU A 255 4.02 -1.36 -24.86
N THR A 256 3.03 -2.25 -24.75
CA THR A 256 3.12 -3.63 -25.25
C THR A 256 2.00 -3.91 -26.26
N SER A 257 2.37 -4.30 -27.48
CA SER A 257 1.44 -4.84 -28.47
C SER A 257 1.27 -6.35 -28.26
N ASP A 258 0.03 -6.82 -28.15
CA ASP A 258 -0.39 -8.25 -28.13
C ASP A 258 0.47 -9.20 -27.27
N ASP A 259 0.61 -8.93 -25.97
CA ASP A 259 1.43 -9.73 -25.03
C ASP A 259 0.71 -10.99 -24.51
N TRP A 260 0.12 -11.78 -25.42
CA TRP A 260 -0.64 -12.97 -25.06
C TRP A 260 0.21 -14.09 -24.46
N GLU A 261 1.47 -14.17 -24.86
CA GLU A 261 2.42 -15.13 -24.30
C GLU A 261 2.54 -14.93 -22.78
N SER A 262 2.69 -13.70 -22.32
CA SER A 262 2.72 -13.37 -20.88
C SER A 262 1.42 -13.78 -20.17
N PHE A 263 0.26 -13.54 -20.79
CA PHE A 263 -1.03 -14.00 -20.25
C PHE A 263 -1.11 -15.51 -20.11
N GLU A 264 -0.73 -16.26 -21.15
CA GLU A 264 -0.70 -17.71 -21.11
C GLU A 264 0.22 -18.24 -20.02
N TYR A 265 1.37 -17.60 -19.78
CA TYR A 265 2.25 -17.94 -18.66
C TYR A 265 1.61 -17.69 -17.30
N HIS A 266 1.01 -16.52 -17.07
CA HIS A 266 0.30 -16.22 -15.82
C HIS A 266 -0.82 -17.23 -15.55
N PHE A 267 -1.66 -17.48 -16.56
CA PHE A 267 -2.75 -18.43 -16.41
C PHE A 267 -2.29 -19.88 -16.37
N GLY A 268 -1.15 -20.22 -16.99
CA GLY A 268 -0.50 -21.51 -16.86
C GLY A 268 -0.09 -21.79 -15.41
N LEU A 269 0.46 -20.79 -14.71
CA LEU A 269 0.76 -20.87 -13.28
C LEU A 269 -0.52 -21.00 -12.44
N ILE A 270 -1.52 -20.16 -12.71
CA ILE A 270 -2.77 -20.11 -11.94
C ILE A 270 -3.54 -21.42 -12.09
N SER A 271 -3.63 -21.95 -13.31
CA SER A 271 -4.29 -23.21 -13.63
C SER A 271 -3.41 -24.44 -13.38
N GLY A 272 -2.12 -24.26 -13.06
CA GLY A 272 -1.17 -25.33 -12.77
C GLY A 272 -1.30 -25.98 -11.37
N PRO A 273 -0.53 -27.05 -11.11
CA PRO A 273 -0.60 -27.81 -9.86
C PRO A 273 -0.08 -27.05 -8.63
N SER A 274 0.64 -25.94 -8.83
CA SER A 274 1.20 -25.12 -7.75
C SER A 274 0.16 -24.50 -6.83
N LEU A 275 -1.10 -24.36 -7.26
CA LEU A 275 -2.16 -23.72 -6.49
C LEU A 275 -3.34 -24.66 -6.22
N PRO A 276 -3.14 -25.79 -5.50
CA PRO A 276 -4.14 -26.87 -5.42
C PRO A 276 -5.46 -26.43 -4.77
N SER A 277 -5.42 -25.41 -3.90
CA SER A 277 -6.59 -24.89 -3.19
C SER A 277 -7.25 -23.68 -3.85
N LEU A 278 -6.81 -23.29 -5.06
CA LEU A 278 -7.37 -22.16 -5.78
C LEU A 278 -8.85 -22.41 -6.09
N LYS A 279 -9.70 -21.49 -5.62
CA LYS A 279 -11.15 -21.53 -5.81
C LYS A 279 -11.63 -20.42 -6.72
N SER A 280 -11.05 -19.22 -6.64
CA SER A 280 -11.54 -18.06 -7.37
C SER A 280 -10.41 -17.25 -8.00
N VAL A 281 -10.65 -16.78 -9.23
CA VAL A 281 -9.88 -15.77 -9.93
C VAL A 281 -10.79 -14.58 -10.17
N ILE A 282 -10.45 -13.42 -9.60
CA ILE A 282 -11.27 -12.21 -9.70
C ILE A 282 -10.56 -11.20 -10.61
N LEU A 283 -11.25 -10.80 -11.68
CA LEU A 283 -10.74 -9.89 -12.71
C LEU A 283 -11.17 -8.45 -12.42
N TYR A 284 -10.22 -7.56 -12.15
CA TYR A 284 -10.43 -6.13 -11.91
C TYR A 284 -9.96 -5.30 -13.11
N GLY A 285 -10.65 -4.22 -13.45
CA GLY A 285 -10.26 -3.30 -14.51
C GLY A 285 -10.68 -3.73 -15.92
N GLU A 286 -9.91 -3.34 -16.93
CA GLU A 286 -10.23 -3.50 -18.36
C GLU A 286 -9.91 -4.91 -18.87
N TRP A 287 -10.88 -5.81 -18.81
CA TRP A 287 -10.74 -7.19 -19.32
C TRP A 287 -11.50 -7.47 -20.61
N HIS A 288 -12.30 -6.52 -21.09
CA HIS A 288 -13.22 -6.72 -22.21
C HIS A 288 -12.53 -7.34 -23.44
N THR A 289 -11.46 -6.72 -23.92
CA THR A 289 -10.74 -7.16 -25.12
C THR A 289 -10.14 -8.56 -24.98
N ILE A 290 -9.60 -8.86 -23.79
CA ILE A 290 -9.01 -10.17 -23.48
C ILE A 290 -10.09 -11.25 -23.40
N LEU A 291 -11.20 -10.94 -22.73
CA LEU A 291 -12.32 -11.88 -22.59
C LEU A 291 -12.92 -12.21 -23.96
N THR A 292 -13.08 -11.24 -24.87
CA THR A 292 -13.63 -11.49 -26.21
C THR A 292 -12.72 -12.29 -27.14
N ASP A 293 -11.45 -12.50 -26.79
CA ASP A 293 -10.49 -13.20 -27.63
C ASP A 293 -10.68 -14.73 -27.55
N ASP A 294 -10.69 -15.40 -28.70
CA ASP A 294 -10.86 -16.86 -28.79
C ASP A 294 -9.79 -17.63 -27.98
N ARG A 295 -8.58 -17.07 -27.85
CA ARG A 295 -7.47 -17.65 -27.06
C ARG A 295 -7.85 -17.78 -25.59
N PHE A 296 -8.67 -16.87 -25.05
CA PHE A 296 -9.12 -16.92 -23.64
C PHE A 296 -10.01 -18.14 -23.35
N THR A 297 -10.70 -18.68 -24.35
CA THR A 297 -11.54 -19.87 -24.20
C THR A 297 -10.76 -21.06 -23.64
N ARG A 298 -9.48 -21.20 -24.03
CA ARG A 298 -8.61 -22.26 -23.51
C ARG A 298 -8.33 -22.06 -22.01
N ILE A 299 -7.99 -20.85 -21.60
CA ILE A 299 -7.74 -20.49 -20.19
C ILE A 299 -8.98 -20.77 -19.34
N TYR A 300 -10.14 -20.35 -19.82
CA TYR A 300 -11.41 -20.58 -19.13
C TYR A 300 -11.68 -22.07 -18.88
N ARG A 301 -11.47 -22.91 -19.91
CA ARG A 301 -11.62 -24.37 -19.76
C ARG A 301 -10.65 -24.98 -18.76
N LEU A 302 -9.41 -24.49 -18.71
CA LEU A 302 -8.40 -24.96 -17.75
C LEU A 302 -8.80 -24.62 -16.30
N LEU A 303 -9.30 -23.40 -16.06
CA LEU A 303 -9.82 -23.00 -14.74
C LEU A 303 -11.06 -23.82 -14.36
N GLY A 304 -12.00 -23.97 -15.30
CA GLY A 304 -13.24 -24.74 -15.09
C GLY A 304 -12.99 -26.22 -14.80
N ALA A 305 -12.01 -26.86 -15.45
CA ALA A 305 -11.61 -28.24 -15.18
C ALA A 305 -11.12 -28.46 -13.73
N ARG A 306 -10.74 -27.38 -13.04
CA ARG A 306 -10.28 -27.39 -11.64
C ARG A 306 -11.35 -26.93 -10.65
N ASN A 307 -12.58 -26.69 -11.10
CA ASN A 307 -13.63 -26.03 -10.32
C ASN A 307 -13.16 -24.67 -9.78
N CYS A 308 -12.37 -23.93 -10.56
CA CYS A 308 -11.96 -22.58 -10.23
C CYS A 308 -12.90 -21.59 -10.90
N ASP A 309 -13.56 -20.79 -10.08
CA ASP A 309 -14.49 -19.75 -10.46
C ASP A 309 -13.75 -18.54 -11.03
N LEU A 310 -14.28 -17.98 -12.12
CA LEU A 310 -13.80 -16.75 -12.72
C LEU A 310 -14.85 -15.66 -12.51
N GLU A 311 -14.50 -14.61 -11.78
CA GLU A 311 -15.43 -13.63 -11.22
C GLU A 311 -15.04 -12.19 -11.59
N LEU A 312 -16.05 -11.32 -11.63
CA LEU A 312 -15.88 -9.86 -11.59
C LEU A 312 -15.91 -9.36 -10.12
N PRO A 313 -15.49 -8.11 -9.83
CA PRO A 313 -15.38 -7.60 -8.46
C PRO A 313 -16.71 -7.54 -7.69
N ASP A 314 -17.84 -7.53 -8.40
CA ASP A 314 -19.19 -7.57 -7.84
C ASP A 314 -19.69 -8.99 -7.52
N GLY A 315 -18.88 -10.02 -7.77
CA GLY A 315 -19.25 -11.42 -7.65
C GLY A 315 -20.01 -11.98 -8.86
N THR A 316 -20.13 -11.22 -9.96
CA THR A 316 -20.70 -11.74 -11.20
C THR A 316 -19.76 -12.80 -11.78
N MET A 317 -20.28 -14.03 -11.86
CA MET A 317 -19.59 -15.16 -12.48
C MET A 317 -19.48 -14.97 -14.00
N ILE A 318 -18.25 -15.09 -14.52
CA ILE A 318 -17.99 -15.18 -15.96
C ILE A 318 -18.31 -16.62 -16.37
N ARG A 319 -19.41 -16.81 -17.09
CA ARG A 319 -19.86 -18.14 -17.59
C ARG A 319 -19.56 -18.28 -19.08
N ASN A 320 -19.43 -19.51 -19.57
CA ASN A 320 -19.17 -19.93 -20.97
C ASN A 320 -19.94 -19.21 -22.11
N ASN A 321 -20.91 -18.35 -21.80
CA ASN A 321 -21.64 -17.53 -22.77
C ASN A 321 -21.07 -16.10 -22.85
N LEU A 322 -19.74 -15.98 -22.96
CA LEU A 322 -19.01 -14.71 -23.02
C LEU A 322 -19.63 -13.68 -23.99
N PRO A 323 -20.06 -14.04 -25.22
CA PRO A 323 -20.60 -13.06 -26.17
C PRO A 323 -21.84 -12.31 -25.66
N THR A 324 -22.63 -12.94 -24.78
CA THR A 324 -23.91 -12.38 -24.28
C THR A 324 -23.75 -11.54 -23.02
N LEU A 325 -22.71 -11.78 -22.23
CA LEU A 325 -22.46 -11.06 -20.97
C LEU A 325 -21.79 -9.70 -21.20
N ILE A 326 -21.07 -9.58 -22.31
CA ILE A 326 -20.13 -8.49 -22.56
C ILE A 326 -20.83 -7.21 -23.05
N SER A 327 -22.01 -7.30 -23.67
CA SER A 327 -22.65 -6.14 -24.31
C SER A 327 -23.39 -5.16 -23.36
N GLY A 328 -23.31 -5.31 -22.03
CA GLY A 328 -24.08 -4.43 -21.14
C GLY A 328 -23.60 -4.21 -19.70
N LYS A 329 -22.58 -4.93 -19.20
CA LYS A 329 -22.14 -4.80 -17.79
C LYS A 329 -20.70 -4.37 -17.57
N LEU A 330 -19.79 -4.58 -18.53
CA LEU A 330 -18.36 -4.34 -18.31
C LEU A 330 -18.00 -2.85 -18.18
N ASP A 331 -18.72 -1.96 -18.89
CA ASP A 331 -18.49 -0.51 -18.83
C ASP A 331 -18.73 0.10 -17.43
N LEU A 332 -19.46 -0.59 -16.55
CA LEU A 332 -19.82 -0.09 -15.22
C LEU A 332 -18.73 -0.29 -14.16
N TYR A 333 -17.68 -1.07 -14.43
CA TYR A 333 -16.63 -1.40 -13.46
C TYR A 333 -15.34 -0.59 -13.62
N MET A 334 -15.36 0.48 -14.43
CA MET A 334 -14.29 1.46 -14.51
C MET A 334 -14.25 2.32 -13.23
N VAL A 335 -13.76 1.75 -12.14
CA VAL A 335 -13.45 2.53 -10.93
C VAL A 335 -12.15 3.30 -11.19
N PRO A 336 -12.15 4.63 -11.12
CA PRO A 336 -10.92 5.40 -11.27
C PRO A 336 -9.97 5.09 -10.12
N TYR A 337 -8.80 4.55 -10.44
CA TYR A 337 -7.69 4.39 -9.50
C TYR A 337 -6.96 5.73 -9.37
N ASN A 338 -7.05 6.35 -8.19
CA ASN A 338 -6.17 7.44 -7.75
C ASN A 338 -5.03 6.90 -6.88
#